data_AF-A0A2E0UYT2-F1
#
_entry.id   AF-A0A2E0UYT2-F1
#
_cell.length_a   1.000
_cell.length_b   1.000
_cell.length_c   1.000
_cell.angle_alpha   90.00
_cell.angle_beta   90.00
_cell.angle_gamma   90.00
#
_symmetry.space_group_name_H-M   'P 1'
#
loop_
_entity.id
_entity.type
_entity.pdbx_description
1 polymer ?
#
loop_
_entity_poly.entity_id
_entity_poly.type
_entity_poly.pdbx_seq_one_letter_code
_entity_poly.pdbx_strand_id
1 'polypeptide(L)'
;MQFEPSKKSLADLVEHLNELEWRGELLLTHQRRQVVNVLKQFHTGNSDYLGFCLSAADFTNGARLFTGERLHTQLGLNYVLGLEICRQLQRMDGFLVETREIIKDVNQRLLNLCFVKDDCLIGECAYSLVAFWRYLISANWLDGKERINHYVRLLKSQRDGNGRWNRFPFYYTLMVLFESDTPQADAELAYALPACQRSRNFITLPEPYAQRRKELVDQVDRIFSVKQVQFSTLGV
;
A
#
# COMPACT_ATOMS: atom_id res chain seq x y z
N MET A 1 8.59 -8.45 29.55
CA MET A 1 9.39 -8.75 28.35
C MET A 1 9.79 -7.42 27.73
N GLN A 2 11.07 -7.04 27.83
CA GLN A 2 11.57 -5.78 27.25
C GLN A 2 11.65 -5.94 25.73
N PHE A 3 11.01 -5.04 24.98
CA PHE A 3 11.05 -5.01 23.53
C PHE A 3 12.28 -4.18 23.12
N GLU A 4 13.21 -4.77 22.35
CA GLU A 4 14.34 -4.06 21.75
C GLU A 4 14.02 -3.84 20.25
N PRO A 5 13.60 -2.63 19.83
CA PRO A 5 13.25 -2.34 18.44
C PRO A 5 14.38 -2.60 17.45
N SER A 6 15.64 -2.56 17.91
CA SER A 6 16.82 -2.73 17.06
C SER A 6 17.01 -4.14 16.48
N LYS A 7 16.32 -5.16 17.02
CA LYS A 7 16.49 -6.56 16.60
C LYS A 7 15.35 -7.12 15.74
N LYS A 8 14.22 -6.42 15.63
CA LYS A 8 13.06 -6.91 14.87
C LYS A 8 12.87 -6.11 13.59
N SER A 9 12.76 -6.83 12.48
CA SER A 9 12.42 -6.28 11.16
C SER A 9 11.06 -5.60 11.22
N LEU A 10 11.02 -4.32 10.88
CA LEU A 10 9.79 -3.56 10.77
C LEU A 10 9.00 -3.99 9.53
N ALA A 11 9.70 -4.38 8.46
CA ALA A 11 9.10 -4.97 7.28
C ALA A 11 8.33 -6.25 7.61
N ASP A 12 8.89 -7.14 8.44
CA ASP A 12 8.23 -8.40 8.83
C ASP A 12 6.97 -8.14 9.65
N LEU A 13 7.00 -7.13 10.51
CA LEU A 13 5.84 -6.73 11.30
C LEU A 13 4.74 -6.15 10.39
N VAL A 14 5.08 -5.23 9.49
CA VAL A 14 4.13 -4.65 8.52
C VAL A 14 3.53 -5.75 7.63
N GLU A 15 4.36 -6.66 7.14
CA GLU A 15 3.95 -7.82 6.35
C GLU A 15 2.95 -8.69 7.10
N HIS A 16 3.23 -9.02 8.36
CA HIS A 16 2.31 -9.79 9.20
C HIS A 16 0.97 -9.10 9.41
N LEU A 17 0.97 -7.78 9.66
CA LEU A 17 -0.26 -7.01 9.85
C LEU A 17 -1.08 -6.92 8.56
N ASN A 18 -0.43 -6.73 7.42
CA ASN A 18 -1.09 -6.75 6.11
C ASN A 18 -1.68 -8.13 5.80
N GLU A 19 -1.01 -9.21 6.21
CA GLU A 19 -1.49 -10.58 6.02
C GLU A 19 -2.73 -10.89 6.88
N LEU A 20 -2.79 -10.39 8.11
CA LEU A 20 -4.00 -10.48 8.94
C LEU A 20 -5.16 -9.74 8.27
N GLU A 21 -4.91 -8.53 7.79
CA GLU A 21 -5.92 -7.72 7.09
C GLU A 21 -6.41 -8.38 5.80
N TRP A 22 -5.48 -8.92 4.99
CA TRP A 22 -5.80 -9.63 3.75
C TRP A 22 -6.72 -10.83 3.99
N ARG A 23 -6.52 -11.55 5.09
CA ARG A 23 -7.36 -12.68 5.50
C ARG A 23 -8.66 -12.26 6.19
N GLY A 24 -8.90 -10.95 6.36
CA GLY A 24 -10.06 -10.43 7.09
C GLY A 24 -10.02 -10.72 8.59
N GLU A 25 -8.86 -11.04 9.14
CA GLU A 25 -8.70 -11.35 10.56
C GLU A 25 -8.75 -10.07 11.39
N LEU A 26 -9.63 -10.04 12.38
CA LEU A 26 -9.78 -8.90 13.28
C LEU A 26 -8.94 -9.09 14.54
N LEU A 27 -8.03 -8.16 14.79
CA LEU A 27 -7.34 -8.08 16.08
C LEU A 27 -8.31 -7.66 17.18
N LEU A 28 -8.25 -8.36 18.32
CA LEU A 28 -8.93 -7.98 19.56
C LEU A 28 -8.36 -6.66 20.10
N THR A 29 -9.14 -5.92 20.89
CA THR A 29 -8.74 -4.62 21.44
C THR A 29 -7.39 -4.65 22.17
N HIS A 30 -7.12 -5.70 22.95
CA HIS A 30 -5.85 -5.83 23.66
C HIS A 30 -4.66 -6.08 22.70
N GLN A 31 -4.88 -6.85 21.63
CA GLN A 31 -3.86 -7.10 20.60
C GLN A 31 -3.57 -5.83 19.82
N ARG A 32 -4.61 -5.06 19.43
CA ARG A 32 -4.45 -3.74 18.79
C ARG A 32 -3.59 -2.81 19.65
N ARG A 33 -3.85 -2.75 20.96
CA ARG A 33 -3.05 -1.93 21.88
C ARG A 33 -1.59 -2.40 21.95
N GLN A 34 -1.35 -3.72 21.96
CA GLN A 34 0.01 -4.26 21.94
C GLN A 34 0.74 -3.90 20.64
N VAL A 35 0.07 -4.04 19.49
CA VAL A 35 0.65 -3.68 18.19
C VAL A 35 0.95 -2.20 18.13
N VAL A 36 0.03 -1.32 18.54
CA VAL A 36 0.27 0.13 18.61
C VAL A 36 1.48 0.45 19.49
N ASN A 37 1.56 -0.16 20.69
CA ASN A 37 2.69 0.05 21.58
C ASN A 37 4.03 -0.37 20.96
N VAL A 38 4.03 -1.45 20.16
CA VAL A 38 5.21 -1.88 19.42
C VAL A 38 5.55 -0.90 18.29
N LEU A 39 4.59 -0.55 17.44
CA LEU A 39 4.80 0.33 16.28
C LEU A 39 5.30 1.72 16.70
N LYS A 40 4.78 2.26 17.80
CA LYS A 40 5.21 3.56 18.33
C LYS A 40 6.69 3.59 18.71
N GLN A 41 7.28 2.47 19.11
CA GLN A 41 8.70 2.42 19.49
C GLN A 41 9.65 2.57 18.30
N PHE A 42 9.13 2.39 17.08
CA PHE A 42 9.89 2.68 15.86
C PHE A 42 9.84 4.16 15.49
N HIS A 43 8.88 4.96 15.99
CA HIS A 43 8.86 6.40 15.76
C HIS A 43 9.78 7.11 16.75
N THR A 44 10.79 7.79 16.22
CA THR A 44 11.80 8.51 17.00
C THR A 44 11.61 10.03 16.95
N GLY A 45 10.78 10.53 16.03
CA GLY A 45 10.59 11.95 15.77
C GLY A 45 11.79 12.64 15.09
N ASN A 46 12.88 11.92 14.77
CA ASN A 46 14.02 12.49 14.04
C ASN A 46 13.59 13.07 12.69
N SER A 47 14.27 14.11 12.18
CA SER A 47 13.96 14.81 10.91
C SER A 47 14.07 13.95 9.66
N ASP A 48 14.72 12.78 9.75
CA ASP A 48 14.94 11.91 8.59
C ASP A 48 13.64 11.22 8.14
N TYR A 49 13.38 11.25 6.83
CA TYR A 49 12.23 10.62 6.19
C TYR A 49 10.89 10.93 6.88
N LEU A 50 10.22 9.92 7.46
CA LEU A 50 8.95 10.05 8.18
C LEU A 50 9.12 9.89 9.71
N GLY A 51 10.35 9.94 10.23
CA GLY A 51 10.62 9.81 11.66
C GLY A 51 10.58 8.38 12.21
N PHE A 52 10.43 7.36 11.35
CA PHE A 52 10.54 5.94 11.74
C PHE A 52 11.97 5.44 11.58
N CYS A 53 12.45 4.67 12.56
CA CYS A 53 13.74 4.02 12.54
C CYS A 53 13.59 2.58 12.02
N LEU A 54 14.25 2.27 10.91
CA LEU A 54 14.34 0.90 10.39
C LEU A 54 15.49 0.15 11.05
N SER A 55 15.33 -1.15 11.27
CA SER A 55 16.38 -2.00 11.83
C SER A 55 17.48 -2.30 10.80
N ALA A 56 18.66 -2.72 11.26
CA ALA A 56 19.71 -3.21 10.35
C ALA A 56 19.25 -4.42 9.51
N ALA A 57 18.33 -5.23 10.05
CA ALA A 57 17.74 -6.35 9.33
C ALA A 57 16.89 -5.89 8.13
N ASP A 58 16.13 -4.79 8.27
CA ASP A 58 15.33 -4.23 7.17
C ASP A 58 16.21 -3.82 5.99
N PHE A 59 17.38 -3.23 6.26
CA PHE A 59 18.34 -2.87 5.21
C PHE A 59 19.07 -4.07 4.62
N THR A 60 19.45 -5.04 5.46
CA THR A 60 20.23 -6.22 5.04
C THR A 60 19.38 -7.15 4.16
N ASN A 61 18.16 -7.43 4.60
CA ASN A 61 17.24 -8.31 3.88
C ASN A 61 16.54 -7.58 2.73
N GLY A 62 16.47 -6.25 2.81
CA GLY A 62 15.57 -5.43 2.01
C GLY A 62 14.12 -5.63 2.45
N ALA A 63 13.23 -4.88 1.80
CA ALA A 63 11.79 -5.03 1.99
C ALA A 63 11.10 -5.32 0.66
N ARG A 64 9.89 -5.86 0.76
CA ARG A 64 9.00 -6.05 -0.38
C ARG A 64 7.67 -5.36 -0.08
N LEU A 65 7.00 -4.91 -1.13
CA LEU A 65 5.58 -4.60 -1.06
C LEU A 65 4.81 -5.88 -0.71
N PHE A 66 3.60 -5.73 -0.17
CA PHE A 66 2.77 -6.87 0.24
C PHE A 66 2.53 -7.88 -0.90
N THR A 67 2.57 -7.42 -2.15
CA THR A 67 2.42 -8.24 -3.35
C THR A 67 3.77 -8.80 -3.87
N GLY A 68 4.88 -8.58 -3.18
CA GLY A 68 6.18 -9.20 -3.45
C GLY A 68 7.16 -8.40 -4.31
N GLU A 69 6.74 -7.27 -4.89
CA GLU A 69 7.65 -6.33 -5.57
C GLU A 69 8.73 -5.82 -4.59
N ARG A 70 10.00 -5.87 -5.00
CA ARG A 70 11.13 -5.53 -4.13
C ARG A 70 11.33 -4.01 -4.07
N LEU A 71 11.68 -3.53 -2.88
CA LEU A 71 12.20 -2.19 -2.67
C LEU A 71 13.74 -2.25 -2.66
N HIS A 72 14.37 -1.37 -3.41
CA HIS A 72 15.80 -1.37 -3.71
C HIS A 72 16.55 -0.21 -3.06
N THR A 73 15.87 0.90 -2.77
CA THR A 73 16.50 2.10 -2.24
C THR A 73 16.12 2.33 -0.78
N GLN A 74 17.03 2.96 -0.03
CA GLN A 74 16.73 3.39 1.34
C GLN A 74 15.52 4.34 1.38
N LEU A 75 15.37 5.18 0.35
CA LEU A 75 14.25 6.10 0.22
C LEU A 75 12.91 5.34 0.13
N GLY A 76 12.84 4.36 -0.78
CA GLY A 76 11.65 3.51 -0.95
C GLY A 76 11.33 2.71 0.32
N LEU A 77 12.35 2.11 0.96
CA LEU A 77 12.16 1.40 2.23
C LEU A 77 11.55 2.31 3.31
N ASN A 78 12.16 3.46 3.57
CA ASN A 78 11.72 4.36 4.64
C ASN A 78 10.31 4.90 4.40
N TYR A 79 10.00 5.37 3.18
CA TYR A 79 8.68 5.95 2.92
C TYR A 79 7.59 4.91 2.85
N VAL A 80 7.80 3.79 2.14
CA VAL A 80 6.77 2.76 2.02
C VAL A 80 6.46 2.12 3.37
N LEU A 81 7.49 1.71 4.12
CA LEU A 81 7.27 1.11 5.44
C LEU A 81 6.66 2.11 6.42
N GLY A 82 7.16 3.36 6.44
CA GLY A 82 6.59 4.42 7.28
C GLY A 82 5.11 4.68 6.98
N LEU A 83 4.73 4.73 5.71
CA LEU A 83 3.34 4.92 5.28
C LEU A 83 2.45 3.73 5.65
N GLU A 84 2.93 2.49 5.47
CA GLU A 84 2.18 1.30 5.89
C GLU A 84 2.01 1.25 7.41
N ILE A 85 3.00 1.65 8.20
CA ILE A 85 2.85 1.78 9.66
C ILE A 85 1.80 2.83 9.99
N CYS A 86 1.86 4.01 9.38
CA CYS A 86 0.87 5.05 9.60
C CYS A 86 -0.54 4.58 9.23
N ARG A 87 -0.68 3.80 8.16
CA ARG A 87 -1.95 3.17 7.77
C ARG A 87 -2.44 2.20 8.83
N GLN A 88 -1.57 1.33 9.34
CA GLN A 88 -1.91 0.39 10.41
C GLN A 88 -2.28 1.11 11.71
N LEU A 89 -1.54 2.15 12.07
CA LEU A 89 -1.88 3.02 13.19
C LEU A 89 -3.28 3.60 12.99
N GLN A 90 -3.57 4.30 11.88
CA GLN A 90 -4.90 4.85 11.58
C GLN A 90 -6.05 3.84 11.76
N ARG A 91 -5.87 2.58 11.30
CA ARG A 91 -6.91 1.55 11.37
C ARG A 91 -7.09 0.95 12.77
N MET A 92 -6.03 0.89 13.56
CA MET A 92 -6.06 0.37 14.94
C MET A 92 -6.43 1.45 15.96
N ASP A 93 -6.27 2.72 15.56
CA ASP A 93 -6.31 3.89 16.41
C ASP A 93 -7.74 4.33 16.72
N GLY A 94 -8.44 3.52 17.51
CA GLY A 94 -9.59 3.97 18.30
C GLY A 94 -9.22 5.07 19.31
N PHE A 95 -8.64 6.18 18.83
CA PHE A 95 -8.36 7.44 19.49
C PHE A 95 -7.36 7.42 20.66
N LEU A 96 -6.26 6.70 20.53
CA LEU A 96 -5.12 6.90 21.45
C LEU A 96 -4.48 8.26 21.15
N VAL A 97 -4.27 9.08 22.18
CA VAL A 97 -3.77 10.46 22.01
C VAL A 97 -2.37 10.46 21.39
N GLU A 98 -1.55 9.46 21.73
CA GLU A 98 -0.15 9.43 21.36
C GLU A 98 0.10 9.04 19.90
N THR A 99 -0.79 8.25 19.29
CA THR A 99 -0.73 7.95 17.86
C THR A 99 -1.15 9.14 17.02
N ARG A 100 -2.03 10.01 17.53
CA ARG A 100 -2.41 11.27 16.85
C ARG A 100 -1.21 12.19 16.64
N GLU A 101 -0.33 12.34 17.63
CA GLU A 101 0.86 13.19 17.49
C GLU A 101 1.86 12.62 16.47
N ILE A 102 2.06 11.30 16.45
CA ILE A 102 2.90 10.63 15.43
C ILE A 102 2.32 10.88 14.03
N ILE A 103 1.02 10.68 13.85
CA ILE A 103 0.36 10.90 12.57
C ILE A 103 0.44 12.36 12.14
N LYS A 104 0.25 13.30 13.08
CA LYS A 104 0.34 14.74 12.80
C LYS A 104 1.74 15.13 12.33
N ASP A 105 2.78 14.62 13.00
CA ASP A 105 4.17 14.82 12.59
C ASP A 105 4.44 14.25 11.19
N VAL A 106 4.02 13.00 10.93
CA VAL A 106 4.18 12.36 9.63
C VAL A 106 3.45 13.13 8.53
N ASN A 107 2.21 13.55 8.76
CA ASN A 107 1.43 14.31 7.80
C ASN A 107 2.11 15.64 7.43
N GLN A 108 2.67 16.34 8.42
CA GLN A 108 3.39 17.59 8.18
C GLN A 108 4.63 17.38 7.30
N ARG A 109 5.32 16.24 7.46
CA ARG A 109 6.49 15.88 6.64
C ARG A 109 6.11 15.51 5.22
N LEU A 110 5.03 14.74 5.06
CA LEU A 110 4.53 14.28 3.76
C LEU A 110 4.27 15.44 2.79
N LEU A 111 3.78 16.58 3.29
CA LEU A 111 3.51 17.77 2.47
C LEU A 111 4.72 18.30 1.69
N ASN A 112 5.94 17.99 2.13
CA ASN A 112 7.17 18.47 1.51
C ASN A 112 7.85 17.43 0.61
N LEU A 113 7.30 16.21 0.50
CA LEU A 113 7.90 15.15 -0.31
C LEU A 113 7.54 15.29 -1.79
N CYS A 114 8.50 15.06 -2.68
CA CYS A 114 8.32 15.27 -4.12
C CYS A 114 7.21 14.40 -4.75
N PHE A 115 7.01 13.17 -4.25
CA PHE A 115 5.92 12.30 -4.75
C PHE A 115 4.53 12.71 -4.24
N VAL A 116 4.46 13.57 -3.21
CA VAL A 116 3.21 14.13 -2.68
C VAL A 116 2.91 15.49 -3.31
N LYS A 117 3.93 16.34 -3.43
CA LYS A 117 3.80 17.73 -3.88
C LYS A 117 3.87 17.87 -5.40
N ASP A 118 4.81 17.18 -6.03
CA ASP A 118 5.21 17.40 -7.43
C ASP A 118 4.92 16.17 -8.32
N ASP A 119 4.17 15.19 -7.81
CA ASP A 119 3.85 13.94 -8.51
C ASP A 119 5.09 13.19 -9.04
N CYS A 120 6.22 13.30 -8.35
CA CYS A 120 7.47 12.68 -8.80
C CYS A 120 7.31 11.15 -8.92
N LEU A 121 7.59 10.62 -10.11
CA LEU A 121 7.58 9.18 -10.41
C LEU A 121 8.99 8.62 -10.69
N ILE A 122 10.05 9.35 -10.35
CA ILE A 122 11.44 8.92 -10.63
C ILE A 122 11.84 7.84 -9.63
N GLY A 123 12.37 6.72 -10.13
CA GLY A 123 12.78 5.59 -9.29
C GLY A 123 11.63 5.03 -8.46
N GLU A 124 11.85 4.87 -7.16
CA GLU A 124 10.85 4.33 -6.22
C GLU A 124 9.89 5.38 -5.64
N CYS A 125 9.92 6.61 -6.16
CA CYS A 125 8.90 7.60 -5.83
C CYS A 125 7.51 7.13 -6.27
N ALA A 126 7.39 6.40 -7.38
CA ALA A 126 6.13 5.78 -7.80
C ALA A 126 5.61 4.74 -6.78
N TYR A 127 6.50 4.00 -6.12
CA TYR A 127 6.14 3.02 -5.09
C TYR A 127 5.66 3.73 -3.83
N SER A 128 6.38 4.77 -3.43
CA SER A 128 6.03 5.63 -2.29
C SER A 128 4.70 6.36 -2.51
N LEU A 129 4.42 6.80 -3.74
CA LEU A 129 3.13 7.42 -4.10
C LEU A 129 1.98 6.43 -3.96
N VAL A 130 2.12 5.18 -4.43
CA VAL A 130 1.07 4.16 -4.27
C VAL A 130 0.87 3.79 -2.80
N ALA A 131 1.94 3.71 -2.00
CA ALA A 131 1.83 3.52 -0.56
C ALA A 131 1.13 4.71 0.13
N PHE A 132 1.40 5.94 -0.32
CA PHE A 132 0.75 7.13 0.19
C PHE A 132 -0.74 7.18 -0.18
N TRP A 133 -1.07 6.80 -1.41
CA TRP A 133 -2.45 6.60 -1.82
C TRP A 133 -3.14 5.59 -0.91
N ARG A 134 -2.55 4.42 -0.67
CA ARG A 134 -3.12 3.42 0.24
C ARG A 134 -3.30 3.95 1.67
N TYR A 135 -2.37 4.78 2.13
CA TYR A 135 -2.49 5.48 3.41
C TYR A 135 -3.69 6.46 3.41
N LEU A 136 -3.88 7.26 2.37
CA LEU A 136 -5.02 8.18 2.23
C LEU A 136 -6.38 7.47 2.27
N ILE A 137 -6.48 6.23 1.79
CA ILE A 137 -7.72 5.43 1.88
C ILE A 137 -8.11 5.19 3.35
N SER A 138 -7.12 5.01 4.24
CA SER A 138 -7.36 4.74 5.66
C SER A 138 -7.32 5.99 6.54
N ALA A 139 -6.78 7.09 6.03
CA ALA A 139 -6.55 8.31 6.80
C ALA A 139 -7.62 9.37 6.51
N ASN A 140 -8.00 10.15 7.53
CA ASN A 140 -9.02 11.19 7.39
C ASN A 140 -8.41 12.54 6.94
N TRP A 141 -7.76 12.56 5.77
CA TRP A 141 -7.25 13.79 5.16
C TRP A 141 -8.39 14.60 4.54
N LEU A 142 -8.40 15.92 4.77
CA LEU A 142 -9.46 16.80 4.27
C LEU A 142 -9.58 16.78 2.75
N ASP A 143 -8.45 16.70 2.03
CA ASP A 143 -8.35 16.63 0.58
C ASP A 143 -8.02 15.21 0.07
N GLY A 144 -8.24 14.18 0.90
CA GLY A 144 -7.82 12.81 0.62
C GLY A 144 -8.48 12.23 -0.65
N LYS A 145 -9.78 12.49 -0.85
CA LYS A 145 -10.53 12.00 -2.02
C LYS A 145 -10.07 12.69 -3.30
N GLU A 146 -9.81 13.99 -3.24
CA GLU A 146 -9.30 14.80 -4.34
C GLU A 146 -7.92 14.31 -4.77
N ARG A 147 -7.04 14.02 -3.81
CA ARG A 147 -5.71 13.43 -4.05
C ARG A 147 -5.80 12.03 -4.66
N ILE A 148 -6.65 11.15 -4.13
CA ILE A 148 -6.86 9.82 -4.70
C ILE A 148 -7.30 9.92 -6.17
N ASN A 149 -8.31 10.75 -6.46
CA ASN A 149 -8.77 10.97 -7.84
C ASN A 149 -7.67 11.54 -8.74
N HIS A 150 -6.82 12.41 -8.20
CA HIS A 150 -5.65 12.92 -8.89
C HIS A 150 -4.64 11.81 -9.22
N TYR A 151 -4.32 10.94 -8.26
CA TYR A 151 -3.41 9.82 -8.47
C TYR A 151 -3.95 8.78 -9.46
N VAL A 152 -5.26 8.55 -9.52
CA VAL A 152 -5.87 7.71 -10.57
C VAL A 152 -5.67 8.34 -11.96
N ARG A 153 -5.82 9.67 -12.09
CA ARG A 153 -5.55 10.38 -13.37
C ARG A 153 -4.08 10.33 -13.74
N LEU A 154 -3.19 10.50 -12.77
CA LEU A 154 -1.75 10.36 -12.98
C LEU A 154 -1.42 8.94 -13.46
N LEU A 155 -1.97 7.92 -12.80
CA LEU A 155 -1.82 6.51 -13.21
C LEU A 155 -2.29 6.30 -14.66
N LYS A 156 -3.48 6.81 -15.00
CA LYS A 156 -4.01 6.79 -16.38
C LYS A 156 -3.07 7.40 -17.41
N SER A 157 -2.38 8.50 -17.06
CA SER A 157 -1.39 9.13 -17.95
C SER A 157 -0.13 8.27 -18.19
N GLN A 158 0.10 7.27 -17.33
CA GLN A 158 1.24 6.37 -17.39
C GLN A 158 0.91 5.01 -18.02
N ARG A 159 -0.29 4.82 -18.58
CA ARG A 159 -0.66 3.60 -19.30
C ARG A 159 0.37 3.26 -20.39
N ASP A 160 0.78 1.99 -20.46
CA ASP A 160 1.81 1.52 -21.40
C ASP A 160 1.23 1.01 -22.74
N GLY A 161 -0.09 1.07 -22.90
CA GLY A 161 -0.83 0.52 -24.05
C GLY A 161 -1.11 -0.98 -23.97
N ASN A 162 -0.50 -1.70 -23.03
CA ASN A 162 -0.58 -3.15 -22.88
C ASN A 162 -1.33 -3.60 -21.62
N GLY A 163 -2.02 -2.68 -20.93
CA GLY A 163 -2.74 -2.99 -19.70
C GLY A 163 -1.85 -2.93 -18.45
N ARG A 164 -0.70 -2.27 -18.53
CA ARG A 164 0.11 -1.94 -17.34
C ARG A 164 0.37 -0.43 -17.32
N TRP A 165 1.06 0.02 -16.29
CA TRP A 165 1.47 1.40 -16.16
C TRP A 165 2.98 1.47 -16.06
N ASN A 166 3.57 2.43 -16.76
CA ASN A 166 4.98 2.75 -16.66
C ASN A 166 5.31 3.18 -15.23
N ARG A 167 6.45 2.73 -14.71
CA ARG A 167 7.04 3.11 -13.40
C ARG A 167 6.31 2.58 -12.15
N PHE A 168 5.03 2.23 -12.23
CA PHE A 168 4.26 1.76 -11.08
C PHE A 168 4.46 0.26 -10.76
N PRO A 169 4.47 -0.14 -9.47
CA PRO A 169 4.50 -1.54 -9.08
C PRO A 169 3.16 -2.23 -9.38
N PHE A 170 3.11 -2.97 -10.48
CA PHE A 170 1.86 -3.46 -11.07
C PHE A 170 0.88 -4.13 -10.08
N TYR A 171 1.31 -5.13 -9.32
CA TYR A 171 0.38 -5.89 -8.45
C TYR A 171 -0.01 -5.09 -7.21
N TYR A 172 0.93 -4.35 -6.64
CA TYR A 172 0.62 -3.47 -5.51
C TYR A 172 -0.35 -2.36 -5.93
N THR A 173 -0.20 -1.80 -7.13
CA THR A 173 -1.15 -0.84 -7.70
C THR A 173 -2.53 -1.46 -7.92
N LEU A 174 -2.63 -2.70 -8.41
CA LEU A 174 -3.92 -3.40 -8.51
C LEU A 174 -4.61 -3.50 -7.15
N MET A 175 -3.86 -3.88 -6.11
CA MET A 175 -4.39 -3.97 -4.75
C MET A 175 -4.92 -2.62 -4.25
N VAL A 176 -4.15 -1.53 -4.44
CA VAL A 176 -4.59 -0.18 -4.02
C VAL A 176 -5.80 0.32 -4.81
N LEU A 177 -5.90 -0.04 -6.10
CA LEU A 177 -7.08 0.26 -6.91
C LEU A 177 -8.34 -0.45 -6.37
N PHE A 178 -8.22 -1.72 -5.94
CA PHE A 178 -9.33 -2.42 -5.28
C PHE A 178 -9.75 -1.74 -3.98
N GLU A 179 -8.79 -1.34 -3.16
CA GLU A 179 -9.07 -0.67 -1.88
C GLU A 179 -9.67 0.74 -2.06
N SER A 180 -9.48 1.36 -3.23
CA SER A 180 -9.95 2.73 -3.50
C SER A 180 -11.46 2.84 -3.69
N ASP A 181 -12.12 1.78 -4.17
CA ASP A 181 -13.57 1.70 -4.38
C ASP A 181 -14.17 2.95 -5.06
N THR A 182 -13.57 3.38 -6.19
CA THR A 182 -14.08 4.50 -6.99
C THR A 182 -14.31 4.09 -8.45
N PRO A 183 -15.26 4.73 -9.18
CA PRO A 183 -15.47 4.45 -10.60
C PRO A 183 -14.22 4.65 -11.47
N GLN A 184 -13.38 5.61 -11.12
CA GLN A 184 -12.12 5.88 -11.82
C GLN A 184 -11.10 4.77 -11.57
N ALA A 185 -11.03 4.23 -10.34
CA ALA A 185 -10.18 3.08 -10.02
C ALA A 185 -10.66 1.82 -10.76
N ASP A 186 -11.98 1.59 -10.81
CA ASP A 186 -12.61 0.53 -11.60
C ASP A 186 -12.23 0.60 -13.09
N ALA A 187 -12.17 1.80 -13.66
CA ALA A 187 -11.76 1.99 -15.05
C ALA A 187 -10.29 1.65 -15.30
N GLU A 188 -9.41 1.89 -14.32
CA GLU A 188 -8.01 1.46 -14.39
C GLU A 188 -7.85 -0.06 -14.17
N LEU A 189 -8.66 -0.67 -13.29
CA LEU A 189 -8.72 -2.14 -13.16
C LEU A 189 -9.18 -2.80 -14.46
N ALA A 190 -10.19 -2.23 -15.14
CA ALA A 190 -10.66 -2.70 -16.44
C ALA A 190 -9.57 -2.60 -17.51
N TYR A 191 -8.80 -1.49 -17.50
CA TYR A 191 -7.65 -1.33 -18.38
C TYR A 191 -6.56 -2.38 -18.13
N ALA A 192 -6.35 -2.78 -16.87
CA ALA A 192 -5.34 -3.75 -16.50
C ALA A 192 -5.72 -5.22 -16.76
N LEU A 193 -7.01 -5.50 -16.98
CA LEU A 193 -7.54 -6.85 -17.15
C LEU A 193 -6.77 -7.71 -18.18
N PRO A 194 -6.44 -7.23 -19.40
CA PRO A 194 -5.68 -8.04 -20.36
C PRO A 194 -4.29 -8.44 -19.84
N ALA A 195 -3.61 -7.55 -19.10
CA ALA A 195 -2.31 -7.86 -18.50
C ALA A 195 -2.45 -8.86 -17.34
N CYS A 196 -3.52 -8.76 -16.54
CA CYS A 196 -3.86 -9.73 -15.51
C CYS A 196 -4.05 -11.13 -16.11
N GLN A 197 -4.87 -11.24 -17.17
CA GLN A 197 -5.15 -12.51 -17.85
C GLN A 197 -3.88 -13.17 -18.40
N ARG A 198 -3.00 -12.38 -19.06
CA ARG A 198 -1.71 -12.88 -19.53
C ARG A 198 -0.84 -13.34 -18.37
N SER A 199 -0.82 -12.60 -17.26
CA SER A 199 0.07 -12.89 -16.12
C SER A 199 -0.34 -14.11 -15.31
N ARG A 200 -1.63 -14.51 -15.32
CA ARG A 200 -2.20 -15.58 -14.49
C ARG A 200 -1.36 -16.87 -14.47
N ASN A 201 -0.85 -17.29 -15.64
CA ASN A 201 -0.12 -18.56 -15.77
C ASN A 201 1.40 -18.44 -15.52
N PHE A 202 1.94 -17.23 -15.35
CA PHE A 202 3.39 -16.99 -15.28
C PHE A 202 3.86 -16.49 -13.90
N ILE A 203 2.99 -16.52 -12.88
CA ILE A 203 3.35 -16.14 -11.51
C ILE A 203 4.21 -17.25 -10.89
N THR A 204 5.53 -17.00 -10.79
CA THR A 204 6.56 -17.95 -10.36
C THR A 204 7.33 -17.50 -9.10
N LEU A 205 6.70 -16.70 -8.25
CA LEU A 205 7.33 -16.20 -7.01
C LEU A 205 7.29 -17.25 -5.88
N PRO A 206 8.16 -17.11 -4.87
CA PRO A 206 7.98 -17.81 -3.62
C PRO A 206 6.66 -17.42 -2.95
N GLU A 207 6.09 -18.36 -2.21
CA GLU A 207 4.99 -18.04 -1.29
C GLU A 207 5.46 -17.11 -0.17
N PRO A 208 4.60 -16.21 0.34
CA PRO A 208 3.15 -16.08 0.04
C PRO A 208 2.82 -15.20 -1.17
N TYR A 209 3.81 -14.61 -1.84
CA TYR A 209 3.58 -13.59 -2.87
C TYR A 209 2.93 -14.14 -4.13
N ALA A 210 3.26 -15.39 -4.51
CA ALA A 210 2.64 -16.03 -5.66
C ALA A 210 1.14 -16.22 -5.47
N GLN A 211 0.71 -16.73 -4.31
CA GLN A 211 -0.70 -16.86 -3.98
C GLN A 211 -1.43 -15.51 -4.03
N ARG A 212 -0.92 -14.48 -3.33
CA ARG A 212 -1.57 -13.16 -3.30
C ARG A 212 -1.73 -12.54 -4.68
N ARG A 213 -0.71 -12.65 -5.54
CA ARG A 213 -0.80 -12.15 -6.93
C ARG A 213 -1.82 -12.89 -7.76
N LYS A 214 -1.95 -14.22 -7.58
CA LYS A 214 -2.99 -15.02 -8.26
C LYS A 214 -4.37 -14.57 -7.81
N GLU A 215 -4.58 -14.44 -6.50
CA GLU A 215 -5.86 -13.97 -5.93
C GLU A 215 -6.25 -12.59 -6.47
N LEU A 216 -5.32 -11.62 -6.50
CA LEU A 216 -5.57 -10.30 -7.08
C LEU A 216 -5.95 -10.36 -8.56
N VAL A 217 -5.19 -11.10 -9.38
CA VAL A 217 -5.46 -11.26 -10.81
C VAL A 217 -6.82 -11.93 -11.05
N ASP A 218 -7.15 -12.95 -10.26
CA ASP A 218 -8.42 -13.66 -10.34
C ASP A 218 -9.60 -12.79 -9.92
N GLN A 219 -9.40 -11.91 -8.94
CA GLN A 219 -10.41 -10.94 -8.53
C GLN A 219 -10.70 -9.93 -9.64
N VAL A 220 -9.68 -9.43 -10.35
CA VAL A 220 -9.89 -8.50 -11.48
C VAL A 220 -10.74 -9.18 -12.55
N ASP A 221 -10.36 -10.38 -12.95
CA ASP A 221 -11.05 -11.17 -13.98
C ASP A 221 -12.51 -11.47 -13.59
N ARG A 222 -12.76 -11.81 -12.31
CA ARG A 222 -14.10 -12.08 -11.79
C ARG A 222 -15.02 -10.87 -11.88
N ILE A 223 -14.55 -9.68 -11.47
CA ILE A 223 -15.36 -8.46 -11.48
C ILE A 223 -15.85 -8.14 -12.89
N PHE A 224 -14.99 -8.27 -13.90
CA PHE A 224 -15.34 -7.91 -15.27
C PHE A 224 -16.04 -9.03 -16.03
N SER A 225 -15.83 -10.30 -15.67
CA SER A 225 -16.62 -11.41 -16.20
C SER A 225 -18.09 -11.33 -15.79
N VAL A 226 -18.38 -10.98 -14.53
CA VAL A 226 -19.77 -10.82 -14.05
C VAL A 226 -20.46 -9.63 -14.70
N LYS A 227 -19.76 -8.49 -14.85
CA LYS A 227 -20.31 -7.30 -15.51
C LYS A 227 -20.67 -7.59 -16.97
N GLN A 228 -19.86 -8.35 -17.72
CA GLN A 228 -20.19 -8.74 -19.10
C GLN A 228 -21.48 -9.55 -19.20
N VAL A 229 -21.69 -10.52 -18.29
CA VAL A 229 -22.91 -11.35 -18.28
C VAL A 229 -24.17 -10.50 -18.03
N GLN A 230 -24.12 -9.55 -17.11
CA GLN A 230 -25.25 -8.69 -16.77
C GLN A 230 -25.67 -7.77 -17.94
N PHE A 231 -24.72 -7.22 -18.69
CA PHE A 231 -25.02 -6.40 -19.87
C PHE A 231 -25.60 -7.23 -21.03
N SER A 232 -25.19 -8.50 -21.18
CA SER A 232 -25.79 -9.41 -22.18
C SER A 232 -27.21 -9.89 -21.82
N THR A 233 -27.59 -9.92 -20.54
CA THR A 233 -28.96 -10.30 -20.11
C THR A 233 -29.95 -9.14 -20.10
N LEU A 234 -29.48 -7.90 -20.11
CA LEU A 234 -30.32 -6.69 -20.16
C LEU A 234 -30.47 -6.10 -21.57
N GLY A 235 -29.83 -6.71 -22.57
CA GLY A 235 -30.05 -6.43 -23.98
C GLY A 235 -31.15 -7.31 -24.58
N VAL A 236 -32.40 -6.96 -24.29
CA VAL A 236 -33.58 -7.25 -25.12
C VAL A 236 -34.22 -5.91 -25.48
#